data_AF-A0A963PHF3-F1
#
_entry.id   AF-A0A963PHF3-F1
#
_cell.length_a   1.000
_cell.length_b   1.000
_cell.length_c   1.000
_cell.angle_alpha   90.00
_cell.angle_beta   90.00
_cell.angle_gamma   90.00
#
_symmetry.space_group_name_H-M   'P 1'
#
loop_
_entity.id
_entity.type
_entity.pdbx_description
1 polymer ?
#
loop_
_entity_poly.entity_id
_entity_poly.type
_entity_poly.pdbx_seq_one_letter_code
_entity_poly.pdbx_strand_id
1 'polypeptide(L)'
;MYKRILVATDGSKLSNLAVEHAIQLADLTGAEVVALKVVPRYPQTYFEGGVALAAAEVARIEKQWNEEALEAVNAVKAAGQKAEVKVKPLTVKSDL
;
A
#
# COMPACT_ATOMS: atom_id res chain seq x y z
N MET A 1 25.28 6.80 -1.77
CA MET A 1 23.98 7.47 -1.52
C MET A 1 22.86 6.56 -2.02
N TYR A 2 21.67 6.61 -1.42
CA TYR A 2 20.55 5.74 -1.80
C TYR A 2 20.06 6.05 -3.22
N LYS A 3 19.67 5.02 -3.98
CA LYS A 3 19.08 5.18 -5.32
C LYS A 3 17.57 4.99 -5.31
N ARG A 4 17.07 4.19 -4.37
CA ARG A 4 15.67 3.80 -4.24
C ARG A 4 15.35 3.60 -2.77
N ILE A 5 14.26 4.20 -2.30
CA ILE A 5 13.74 4.10 -0.94
C ILE A 5 12.40 3.38 -1.00
N LEU A 6 12.26 2.26 -0.31
CA LEU A 6 10.97 1.58 -0.18
C LEU A 6 10.29 2.03 1.11
N VAL A 7 9.04 2.47 1.02
CA VAL A 7 8.20 2.81 2.17
C VAL A 7 6.92 1.99 2.12
N ALA A 8 6.65 1.24 3.19
CA ALA A 8 5.38 0.58 3.37
C ALA A 8 4.36 1.60 3.87
N THR A 9 3.16 1.61 3.28
CA THR A 9 2.05 2.44 3.74
C THR A 9 0.80 1.61 3.84
N ASP A 10 0.07 1.79 4.94
CA ASP A 10 -1.28 1.27 5.08
C ASP A 10 -2.35 2.37 4.98
N GLY A 11 -1.94 3.63 4.80
CA GLY A 11 -2.78 4.83 4.79
C GLY A 11 -3.01 5.42 6.18
N SER A 12 -2.51 4.79 7.24
CA SER A 12 -2.67 5.26 8.61
C SER A 12 -1.89 6.55 8.87
N LYS A 13 -2.25 7.26 9.95
CA LYS A 13 -1.56 8.47 10.38
C LYS A 13 -0.06 8.25 10.57
N LEU A 14 0.34 7.13 11.17
CA LEU A 14 1.75 6.84 11.44
C LEU A 14 2.50 6.45 10.16
N SER A 15 1.88 5.67 9.26
CA SER A 15 2.51 5.38 7.98
C SER A 15 2.67 6.63 7.12
N ASN A 16 1.74 7.59 7.21
CA ASN A 16 1.82 8.84 6.48
C ASN A 16 3.00 9.72 6.95
N LEU A 17 3.33 9.71 8.25
CA LEU A 17 4.56 10.34 8.74
C LEU A 17 5.82 9.68 8.15
N ALA A 18 5.84 8.34 8.08
CA ALA A 18 6.96 7.61 7.45
C ALA A 18 7.09 7.93 5.95
N VAL A 19 5.95 8.06 5.24
CA VAL A 19 5.91 8.48 3.84
C VAL A 19 6.49 9.88 3.66
N GLU A 20 6.09 10.84 4.50
CA GLU A 20 6.60 12.20 4.44
C GLU A 20 8.13 12.24 4.59
N HIS A 21 8.66 11.54 5.60
CA HIS A 21 10.10 11.43 5.80
C HIS A 21 10.81 10.72 4.64
N ALA A 22 10.21 9.68 4.05
CA ALA A 22 10.78 8.99 2.91
C ALA A 22 10.87 9.90 1.67
N ILE A 23 9.87 10.75 1.43
CA ILE A 23 9.88 11.73 0.34
C ILE A 23 10.94 12.81 0.60
N GLN A 24 11.02 13.35 1.82
CA GLN A 24 12.06 14.33 2.18
C GLN A 24 13.48 13.76 2.00
N LEU A 25 13.70 12.50 2.42
CA LEU A 25 14.98 11.85 2.23
C LEU A 25 15.29 11.62 0.74
N ALA A 26 14.28 11.28 -0.06
CA ALA A 26 14.42 11.10 -1.49
C ALA A 26 14.79 12.40 -2.21
N ASP A 27 14.14 13.51 -1.84
CA ASP A 27 14.44 14.86 -2.35
C ASP A 27 15.90 15.24 -2.08
N LEU A 28 16.37 15.07 -0.84
CA LEU A 28 17.76 15.35 -0.45
C LEU A 28 18.80 14.48 -1.16
N THR A 29 18.43 13.27 -1.56
CA THR A 29 19.37 12.26 -2.09
C THR A 29 19.25 12.03 -3.60
N GLY A 30 18.24 12.60 -4.25
CA GLY A 30 17.87 12.29 -5.63
C GLY A 30 17.39 10.85 -5.84
N ALA A 31 16.95 10.16 -4.77
CA ALA A 31 16.44 8.80 -4.86
C ALA A 31 15.01 8.78 -5.39
N GLU A 32 14.58 7.64 -5.96
CA GLU A 32 13.16 7.39 -6.19
C GLU A 32 12.51 6.69 -4.99
N VAL A 33 11.21 6.92 -4.77
CA VAL A 33 10.44 6.24 -3.72
C VAL A 33 9.62 5.12 -4.33
N VAL A 34 9.57 3.96 -3.67
CA VAL A 34 8.62 2.88 -3.94
C VAL A 34 7.64 2.81 -2.79
N ALA A 35 6.39 3.22 -3.03
CA ALA A 35 5.32 3.15 -2.06
C ALA A 35 4.63 1.79 -2.17
N LEU A 36 4.73 0.98 -1.12
CA LEU A 36 4.21 -0.39 -1.09
C LEU A 36 3.00 -0.50 -0.15
N LYS A 37 1.89 -1.05 -0.66
CA LYS A 37 0.77 -1.54 0.15
C LYS A 37 0.57 -3.04 -0.12
N VAL A 38 0.61 -3.84 0.94
CA VAL A 38 0.27 -5.26 0.85
C VAL A 38 -1.22 -5.43 1.09
N VAL A 39 -1.90 -6.13 0.18
CA VAL A 39 -3.32 -6.42 0.22
C VAL A 39 -3.51 -7.82 0.82
N PRO A 40 -4.22 -7.96 1.95
CA PRO A 40 -4.48 -9.28 2.54
C PRO A 40 -5.40 -10.10 1.62
N ARG A 41 -5.36 -11.42 1.79
CA ARG A 41 -6.35 -12.34 1.22
C ARG A 41 -7.52 -12.50 2.17
N TYR A 42 -8.69 -12.79 1.64
CA TYR A 42 -9.80 -13.16 2.51
C TYR A 42 -9.46 -14.47 3.25
N PRO A 43 -9.52 -14.51 4.59
CA PRO A 43 -9.14 -15.70 5.33
C PRO A 43 -10.10 -16.84 5.03
N GLN A 44 -9.59 -17.95 4.52
CA GLN A 44 -10.34 -19.20 4.33
C GLN A 44 -10.22 -20.11 5.56
N THR A 45 -10.28 -19.55 6.77
CA THR A 45 -10.25 -20.37 7.98
C THR A 45 -11.57 -21.13 8.10
N TYR A 46 -11.48 -22.46 8.02
CA TYR A 46 -12.58 -23.34 8.39
C TYR A 46 -12.87 -23.12 9.88
N PHE A 47 -13.98 -22.44 10.17
CA PHE A 47 -14.51 -22.33 11.52
C PHE A 47 -15.56 -23.43 11.69
N GLU A 48 -15.34 -24.39 12.59
CA GLU A 48 -16.38 -25.35 12.94
C GLU A 48 -17.63 -24.59 13.41
N GLY A 49 -18.72 -24.67 12.63
CA GLY A 49 -19.97 -23.97 12.91
C GLY A 49 -20.09 -22.54 12.34
N GLY A 50 -19.07 -22.04 11.61
CA GLY A 50 -19.14 -20.75 10.91
C GLY A 50 -19.80 -20.87 9.53
N VAL A 51 -20.66 -19.93 9.17
CA VAL A 51 -21.20 -19.83 7.80
C VAL A 51 -20.10 -19.25 6.90
N ALA A 52 -19.59 -20.04 5.96
CA ALA A 52 -18.68 -19.52 4.94
C ALA A 52 -19.39 -18.46 4.09
N LEU A 53 -18.75 -17.31 3.86
CA LEU A 53 -19.27 -16.31 2.93
C LEU A 53 -19.34 -16.89 1.52
N ALA A 54 -20.36 -16.48 0.77
CA ALA A 54 -20.46 -16.81 -0.65
C ALA A 54 -19.24 -16.26 -1.40
N ALA A 55 -18.76 -17.01 -2.40
CA ALA A 55 -17.58 -16.63 -3.19
C ALA A 55 -17.70 -15.23 -3.83
N ALA A 56 -18.90 -14.82 -4.22
CA ALA A 56 -19.16 -13.49 -4.76
C ALA A 56 -18.90 -12.37 -3.74
N GLU A 57 -19.22 -12.62 -2.47
CA GLU A 57 -19.00 -11.65 -1.40
C GLU A 57 -17.51 -11.56 -1.03
N VAL A 58 -16.82 -12.71 -0.99
CA VAL A 58 -15.36 -12.74 -0.84
C VAL A 58 -14.66 -11.93 -1.94
N ALA A 59 -15.06 -12.14 -3.21
CA ALA A 59 -14.50 -11.39 -4.34
C ALA A 59 -14.78 -9.89 -4.24
N ARG A 60 -15.95 -9.49 -3.73
CA ARG A 60 -16.30 -8.08 -3.49
C ARG A 60 -15.39 -7.44 -2.43
N ILE A 61 -15.16 -8.14 -1.32
CA ILE A 61 -14.29 -7.68 -0.23
C ILE A 61 -12.84 -7.54 -0.72
N GLU A 62 -12.30 -8.54 -1.40
CA GLU A 62 -10.93 -8.47 -1.93
C GLU A 62 -10.76 -7.36 -2.97
N LYS A 63 -11.79 -7.12 -3.80
CA LYS A 63 -11.79 -6.01 -4.74
C LYS A 63 -11.72 -4.66 -4.00
N GLN A 64 -12.55 -4.48 -2.97
CA GLN A 64 -12.56 -3.26 -2.16
C GLN A 64 -11.19 -3.01 -1.52
N TRP A 65 -10.58 -4.02 -0.90
CA TRP A 65 -9.25 -3.86 -0.29
C TRP A 65 -8.18 -3.50 -1.32
N ASN A 66 -8.26 -4.04 -2.53
CA ASN A 66 -7.33 -3.68 -3.60
C ASN A 66 -7.54 -2.24 -4.08
N GLU A 67 -8.78 -1.76 -4.15
CA GLU A 67 -9.11 -0.37 -4.49
C GLU A 67 -8.59 0.61 -3.43
N GLU A 68 -8.83 0.34 -2.14
CA GLU A 68 -8.29 1.12 -1.01
C GLU A 68 -6.76 1.12 -1.02
N ALA A 69 -6.14 -0.02 -1.36
CA ALA A 69 -4.69 -0.11 -1.46
C ALA A 69 -4.11 0.74 -2.60
N LEU A 70 -4.77 0.75 -3.76
CA LEU A 70 -4.40 1.59 -4.89
C LEU A 70 -4.55 3.08 -4.55
N GLU A 71 -5.63 3.45 -3.85
CA GLU A 71 -5.83 4.82 -3.38
C GLU A 71 -4.68 5.25 -2.46
N ALA A 72 -4.32 4.42 -1.48
CA ALA A 72 -3.23 4.73 -0.54
C ALA A 72 -1.90 4.99 -1.25
N VAL A 73 -1.46 4.10 -2.17
CA VAL A 73 -0.18 4.29 -2.87
C VAL A 73 -0.21 5.43 -3.90
N ASN A 74 -1.38 5.72 -4.49
CA ASN A 74 -1.55 6.86 -5.39
C ASN A 74 -1.54 8.19 -4.63
N ALA A 75 -2.05 8.24 -3.39
CA ALA A 75 -1.92 9.41 -2.54
C ALA A 75 -0.43 9.72 -2.25
N VAL A 76 0.38 8.69 -1.99
CA VAL A 76 1.84 8.86 -1.85
C VAL A 76 2.47 9.37 -3.15
N LYS A 77 2.07 8.84 -4.30
CA LYS A 77 2.54 9.33 -5.60
C LYS A 77 2.22 10.81 -5.80
N ALA A 78 0.99 11.22 -5.49
CA ALA A 78 0.58 12.62 -5.58
C ALA A 78 1.37 13.52 -4.62
N ALA A 79 1.68 13.05 -3.41
CA ALA A 79 2.53 13.76 -2.47
C ALA A 79 3.96 13.92 -3.00
N GLY A 80 4.57 12.86 -3.52
CA GLY A 80 5.92 12.92 -4.09
C GLY A 80 6.00 13.80 -5.34
N GLN A 81 4.96 13.82 -6.19
CA GLN A 81 4.88 14.73 -7.34
C GLN A 81 4.94 16.20 -6.94
N LYS A 82 4.30 16.59 -5.83
CA LYS A 82 4.37 17.97 -5.30
C LYS A 82 5.77 18.35 -4.84
N ALA A 83 6.60 17.38 -4.49
CA ALA A 83 8.00 17.54 -4.10
C ALA A 83 8.97 17.22 -5.25
N GLU A 84 8.49 17.06 -6.48
CA GLU A 84 9.29 16.67 -7.66
C GLU A 84 10.05 15.34 -7.50
N VAL A 85 9.66 14.50 -6.53
CA VAL A 85 10.21 13.17 -6.27
C VAL A 85 9.47 12.12 -7.08
N LYS A 86 10.24 11.28 -7.80
CA LYS A 86 9.68 10.14 -8.53
C LYS A 86 9.19 9.07 -7.55
N VAL A 87 7.90 8.76 -7.61
CA VAL A 87 7.27 7.70 -6.81
C VAL A 87 6.73 6.60 -7.71
N LYS A 88 7.12 5.34 -7.43
CA LYS A 88 6.48 4.14 -7.97
C LYS A 88 5.44 3.61 -6.97
N PRO A 89 4.13 3.74 -7.25
CA PRO A 89 3.11 3.07 -6.46
C PRO A 89 3.11 1.56 -6.76
N LEU A 90 3.04 0.74 -5.72
CA LEU A 90 3.05 -0.71 -5.83
C LEU A 90 2.06 -1.34 -4.84
N THR A 91 1.11 -2.10 -5.36
CA THR A 91 0.29 -3.00 -4.54
C THR A 91 0.74 -4.44 -4.76
N VAL A 92 0.78 -5.23 -3.68
CA VAL A 92 1.15 -6.65 -3.73
C VAL A 92 0.11 -7.45 -2.96
N LYS A 93 -0.40 -8.54 -3.52
CA LYS A 93 -1.26 -9.47 -2.78
C LYS A 93 -0.41 -10.30 -1.82
N SER A 94 -0.89 -10.48 -0.59
CA SER A 94 -0.32 -11.42 0.38
C SER A 94 -0.21 -12.81 -0.23
N ASP A 95 0.88 -13.51 0.07
CA ASP A 95 1.12 -14.92 -0.22
C ASP A 95 0.79 -15.84 0.98
N LEU A 96 0.64 -15.24 2.16
CA LEU A 96 0.09 -15.85 3.38
C LEU A 96 -1.43 -16.00 3.31
#